data_AF-A0A5Q3QD51-F1
#
_entry.id   AF-A0A5Q3QD51-F1
#
_cell.length_a   1.000
_cell.length_b   1.000
_cell.length_c   1.000
_cell.angle_alpha   90.00
_cell.angle_beta   90.00
_cell.angle_gamma   90.00
#
_symmetry.space_group_name_H-M   'P 1'
#
loop_
_entity.id
_entity.type
_entity.pdbx_description
1 polymer ?
#
loop_
_entity_poly.entity_id
_entity_poly.type
_entity_poly.pdbx_seq_one_letter_code
_entity_poly.pdbx_strand_id
1 'polypeptide(L)'
;MTWLRGGEENERARLEDGNTRVHPRMRTAQVGAVVAVAGLLGVVATTAGQNAEERGVDEAAQSVAAPNQPAPEQAPAPLKAQEQPKQLPASPEDGGPAKGIDVSNHNGPIDWQQVADSGQNFTFVLSTDGTDFTNPMYKEQYQGAKDAGMIAGAYHFARPDDSSAAEQANRMLEVADYQKDGQTLPPVLDLEVDPSGGGCYGMNVDQMTQWTTEFNDVVKDKTGKEPIIYANPSFWEQCMGGTDKFSDQPLWLAAYEVDQPSVPDGFPTWKFWQYTDSGSVPGISGDTDLNHFQGTLGELKKLAQG
;
A
#
# COMPACT_ATOMS: atom_id res chain seq x y z
N MET A 1 -40.52 32.19 47.36
CA MET A 1 -39.26 32.13 48.12
C MET A 1 -38.14 32.59 47.20
N THR A 2 -37.38 33.57 47.66
CA THR A 2 -36.25 34.24 47.00
C THR A 2 -34.92 33.55 47.36
N TRP A 3 -33.83 33.91 46.65
CA TRP A 3 -32.39 33.65 46.86
C TRP A 3 -31.84 32.39 46.12
N LEU A 4 -30.75 32.41 45.33
CA LEU A 4 -29.82 33.46 44.86
C LEU A 4 -28.91 32.94 43.73
N ARG A 5 -28.37 33.88 42.93
CA ARG A 5 -27.22 33.72 42.01
C ARG A 5 -25.90 33.40 42.73
N GLY A 6 -24.97 32.76 42.00
CA GLY A 6 -23.54 32.97 42.19
C GLY A 6 -22.65 31.96 41.44
N GLY A 7 -21.81 32.45 40.53
CA GLY A 7 -20.54 31.78 40.15
C GLY A 7 -20.33 31.43 38.68
N GLU A 8 -20.05 32.44 37.84
CA GLU A 8 -19.16 32.27 36.67
C GLU A 8 -17.70 32.48 37.13
N GLU A 9 -16.75 31.98 36.33
CA GLU A 9 -15.27 32.02 36.45
C GLU A 9 -14.58 30.86 37.18
N ASN A 10 -14.28 29.78 36.45
CA ASN A 10 -12.89 29.40 36.08
C ASN A 10 -12.84 27.98 35.51
N GLU A 11 -12.74 27.83 34.19
CA GLU A 11 -12.07 26.65 33.59
C GLU A 11 -11.56 26.91 32.16
N ARG A 12 -11.04 28.12 31.91
CA ARG A 12 -10.10 28.35 30.79
C ARG A 12 -8.70 27.98 31.26
N ALA A 13 -8.35 26.70 31.21
CA ALA A 13 -6.97 26.20 31.10
C ALA A 13 -6.95 24.67 31.06
N ARG A 14 -7.35 24.07 29.93
CA ARG A 14 -6.89 22.73 29.54
C ARG A 14 -7.01 22.53 28.03
N LEU A 15 -6.35 23.42 27.30
CA LEU A 15 -6.02 23.24 25.89
C LEU A 15 -4.50 23.33 25.82
N GLU A 16 -3.83 22.25 26.17
CA GLU A 16 -2.43 22.00 25.85
C GLU A 16 -2.17 20.51 26.10
N ASP A 17 -1.42 19.90 25.19
CA ASP A 17 -1.10 18.46 25.06
C ASP A 17 -2.17 17.58 24.40
N GLY A 18 -2.71 18.04 23.27
CA GLY A 18 -3.07 17.14 22.18
C GLY A 18 -1.78 16.59 21.56
N ASN A 19 -1.40 15.38 21.97
CA ASN A 19 -0.32 14.59 21.38
C ASN A 19 -0.59 14.36 19.89
N THR A 20 -0.20 15.31 19.03
CA THR A 20 -0.10 15.09 17.59
C THR A 20 1.05 14.13 17.38
N ARG A 21 0.78 12.82 17.34
CA ARG A 21 1.71 11.88 16.70
C ARG A 21 1.74 12.22 15.21
N VAL A 22 2.62 13.15 14.87
CA VAL A 22 3.06 13.36 13.49
C VAL A 22 4.02 12.22 13.21
N HIS A 23 3.51 11.08 12.74
CA HIS A 23 4.38 10.03 12.24
C HIS A 23 4.96 10.49 10.89
N PRO A 24 6.29 10.58 10.75
CA PRO A 24 6.89 10.92 9.47
C PRO A 24 6.64 9.80 8.47
N ARG A 25 6.34 10.17 7.20
CA ARG A 25 6.28 9.24 6.06
C ARG A 25 7.55 8.38 6.05
N MET A 26 7.42 7.07 6.21
CA MET A 26 8.51 6.17 5.86
C MET A 26 8.56 6.09 4.34
N ARG A 27 9.56 6.76 3.76
CA ARG A 27 9.99 6.47 2.38
C ARG A 27 10.61 5.08 2.38
N THR A 28 9.83 4.06 2.09
CA THR A 28 10.37 2.74 1.74
C THR A 28 10.95 2.84 0.34
N ALA A 29 12.16 3.38 0.24
CA ALA A 29 12.96 3.24 -0.97
C ALA A 29 13.19 1.73 -1.20
N GLN A 30 12.61 1.17 -2.26
CA GLN A 30 12.96 -0.16 -2.71
C GLN A 30 14.41 -0.13 -3.22
N VAL A 31 15.37 -0.46 -2.35
CA VAL A 31 16.74 -0.73 -2.78
C VAL A 31 16.76 -2.16 -3.32
N GLY A 32 16.73 -2.29 -4.65
CA GLY A 32 17.07 -3.54 -5.32
C GLY A 32 18.50 -3.94 -4.95
N ALA A 33 18.66 -4.99 -4.16
CA ALA A 33 19.97 -5.49 -3.74
C ALA A 33 20.69 -6.16 -4.93
N VAL A 34 21.64 -5.45 -5.53
CA VAL A 34 22.65 -6.04 -6.41
C VAL A 34 23.82 -6.53 -5.55
N VAL A 35 23.97 -7.84 -5.39
CA VAL A 35 25.15 -8.43 -4.76
C VAL A 35 26.32 -8.37 -5.75
N ALA A 36 27.17 -7.36 -5.60
CA ALA A 36 28.48 -7.31 -6.23
C ALA A 36 29.54 -7.84 -5.25
N VAL A 37 30.08 -9.03 -5.52
CA VAL A 37 31.23 -9.57 -4.79
C VAL A 37 32.49 -8.84 -5.26
N ALA A 38 32.97 -7.87 -4.48
CA ALA A 38 34.27 -7.24 -4.68
C ALA A 38 35.31 -7.95 -3.80
N GLY A 39 36.24 -8.66 -4.43
CA GLY A 39 37.41 -9.25 -3.79
C GLY A 39 38.39 -8.17 -3.32
N LEU A 40 38.87 -8.31 -2.08
CA LEU A 40 39.99 -7.53 -1.55
C LEU A 40 41.15 -8.47 -1.21
N LEU A 41 42.22 -8.31 -1.99
CA LEU A 41 43.57 -8.77 -1.71
C LEU A 41 44.22 -7.88 -0.65
N GLY A 42 44.94 -8.49 0.31
CA GLY A 42 46.23 -7.93 0.73
C GLY A 42 46.55 -7.82 2.22
N VAL A 43 47.24 -8.85 2.74
CA VAL A 43 48.44 -8.82 3.63
C VAL A 43 48.27 -8.35 5.09
N VAL A 44 48.68 -9.21 6.06
CA VAL A 44 49.87 -9.05 6.94
C VAL A 44 50.09 -10.31 7.82
N ALA A 45 51.31 -10.88 7.67
CA ALA A 45 52.26 -11.52 8.61
C ALA A 45 51.86 -12.56 9.70
N THR A 46 52.38 -13.79 9.47
CA THR A 46 53.19 -14.70 10.33
C THR A 46 52.86 -14.93 11.82
N THR A 47 52.73 -16.22 12.21
CA THR A 47 53.76 -16.97 12.98
C THR A 47 53.49 -18.49 13.00
N ALA A 48 54.53 -19.25 12.59
CA ALA A 48 55.09 -20.52 13.07
C ALA A 48 54.26 -21.66 13.74
N GLY A 49 54.61 -22.91 13.36
CA GLY A 49 54.54 -24.09 14.24
C GLY A 49 54.05 -25.39 13.56
N GLN A 50 54.92 -26.10 12.82
CA GLN A 50 55.45 -27.44 13.18
C GLN A 50 54.45 -28.63 13.15
N ASN A 51 54.54 -29.50 12.13
CA ASN A 51 55.27 -30.78 12.19
C ASN A 51 54.87 -31.71 11.03
N ALA A 52 55.90 -32.31 10.44
CA ALA A 52 55.84 -33.30 9.38
C ALA A 52 55.85 -34.73 9.96
N GLU A 53 55.23 -35.68 9.26
CA GLU A 53 55.69 -37.07 9.20
C GLU A 53 55.22 -37.72 7.89
N GLU A 54 56.19 -38.15 7.07
CA GLU A 54 56.05 -38.92 5.84
C GLU A 54 56.11 -40.42 6.12
N ARG A 55 55.40 -41.24 5.31
CA ARG A 55 55.89 -42.56 4.82
C ARG A 55 55.30 -42.89 3.43
N GLY A 56 56.17 -43.34 2.51
CA GLY A 56 55.92 -43.74 1.11
C GLY A 56 55.05 -45.01 0.94
N VAL A 57 54.82 -45.57 -0.26
CA VAL A 57 55.80 -45.97 -1.28
C VAL A 57 55.08 -46.35 -2.62
N ASP A 58 55.73 -46.03 -3.75
CA ASP A 58 55.79 -46.60 -5.12
C ASP A 58 54.70 -46.53 -6.23
N GLU A 59 55.28 -46.36 -7.43
CA GLU A 59 54.85 -46.05 -8.80
C GLU A 59 54.03 -47.10 -9.58
N ALA A 60 53.22 -46.62 -10.54
CA ALA A 60 53.35 -47.01 -11.95
C ALA A 60 52.67 -45.98 -12.89
N ALA A 61 53.40 -45.57 -13.92
CA ALA A 61 53.12 -44.47 -14.86
C ALA A 61 52.17 -44.83 -16.02
N GLN A 62 51.47 -43.84 -16.60
CA GLN A 62 51.76 -43.33 -17.97
C GLN A 62 50.78 -42.25 -18.51
N SER A 63 51.42 -41.20 -19.02
CA SER A 63 51.03 -40.28 -20.11
C SER A 63 50.18 -39.02 -19.80
N VAL A 64 50.64 -37.95 -20.45
CA VAL A 64 50.42 -36.52 -20.23
C VAL A 64 49.69 -35.93 -21.45
N ALA A 65 48.69 -35.07 -21.25
CA ALA A 65 48.28 -34.06 -22.23
C ALA A 65 47.36 -32.97 -21.62
N ALA A 66 47.87 -31.73 -21.67
CA ALA A 66 47.25 -30.39 -21.79
C ALA A 66 45.96 -29.97 -21.01
N PRO A 67 45.91 -28.73 -20.48
CA PRO A 67 44.72 -28.17 -19.85
C PRO A 67 43.67 -27.74 -20.88
N ASN A 68 42.44 -28.22 -20.71
CA ASN A 68 41.27 -27.85 -21.51
C ASN A 68 40.88 -26.38 -21.29
N GLN A 69 40.71 -25.66 -22.40
CA GLN A 69 40.10 -24.33 -22.43
C GLN A 69 38.59 -24.40 -22.12
N PRO A 70 38.00 -23.38 -21.48
CA PRO A 70 36.56 -23.31 -21.34
C PRO A 70 35.89 -23.03 -22.70
N ALA A 71 34.81 -23.75 -22.97
CA ALA A 71 33.98 -23.62 -24.16
C ALA A 71 33.28 -22.24 -24.23
N PRO A 72 32.95 -21.73 -25.43
CA PRO A 72 32.31 -20.42 -25.58
C PRO A 72 30.84 -20.49 -25.11
N GLU A 73 30.46 -19.49 -24.32
CA GLU A 73 29.11 -19.27 -23.81
C GLU A 73 28.13 -19.06 -24.97
N GLN A 74 27.13 -19.95 -25.06
CA GLN A 74 26.04 -19.82 -26.03
C GLN A 74 25.04 -18.78 -25.51
N ALA A 75 24.80 -17.74 -26.30
CA ALA A 75 23.78 -16.74 -26.03
C ALA A 75 22.39 -17.40 -25.89
N PRO A 76 21.55 -16.98 -24.91
CA PRO A 76 20.21 -17.53 -24.78
C PRO A 76 19.33 -17.13 -25.96
N ALA A 77 18.50 -18.07 -26.40
CA ALA A 77 17.53 -17.88 -27.48
C ALA A 77 16.50 -16.80 -27.11
N PRO A 78 15.96 -16.04 -28.09
CA PRO A 78 14.99 -14.99 -27.81
C PRO A 78 13.69 -15.58 -27.23
N LEU A 79 13.29 -15.05 -26.08
CA LEU A 79 11.99 -15.30 -25.45
C LEU A 79 10.87 -14.93 -26.45
N LYS A 80 9.93 -15.85 -26.65
CA LYS A 80 8.70 -15.57 -27.42
C LYS A 80 7.94 -14.45 -26.72
N ALA A 81 7.59 -13.40 -27.48
CA ALA A 81 6.75 -12.32 -27.02
C ALA A 81 5.43 -12.91 -26.45
N GLN A 82 5.20 -12.70 -25.15
CA GLN A 82 3.90 -12.93 -24.55
C GLN A 82 2.97 -11.82 -25.02
N GLU A 83 1.81 -12.19 -25.54
CA GLU A 83 0.82 -11.23 -26.05
C GLU A 83 0.33 -10.34 -24.90
N GLN A 84 0.45 -9.03 -25.10
CA GLN A 84 -0.13 -8.02 -24.22
C GLN A 84 -1.65 -8.22 -24.10
N PRO A 85 -2.24 -8.16 -22.90
CA PRO A 85 -3.69 -8.06 -22.79
C PRO A 85 -4.16 -6.78 -23.50
N LYS A 86 -5.02 -6.95 -24.51
CA LYS A 86 -5.57 -5.85 -25.30
C LYS A 86 -6.37 -4.91 -24.38
N GLN A 87 -5.89 -3.68 -24.21
CA GLN A 87 -6.75 -2.59 -23.76
C GLN A 87 -7.89 -2.44 -24.78
N LEU A 88 -9.12 -2.67 -24.33
CA LEU A 88 -10.31 -2.42 -25.13
C LEU A 88 -10.45 -0.89 -25.29
N PRO A 89 -10.69 -0.38 -26.52
CA PRO A 89 -10.89 1.06 -26.71
C PRO A 89 -12.19 1.50 -26.04
N ALA A 90 -12.10 2.51 -25.17
CA ALA A 90 -13.27 3.13 -24.52
C ALA A 90 -14.17 3.81 -25.56
N SER A 91 -15.48 3.63 -25.43
CA SER A 91 -16.48 4.39 -26.17
C SER A 91 -16.47 5.86 -25.68
N PRO A 92 -16.72 6.87 -26.54
CA PRO A 92 -16.79 8.28 -26.14
C PRO A 92 -17.83 8.57 -25.04
N GLU A 93 -18.79 7.68 -24.84
CA GLU A 93 -19.87 7.76 -23.85
C GLU A 93 -19.42 7.38 -22.42
N ASP A 94 -18.29 6.66 -22.26
CA ASP A 94 -17.84 6.11 -20.97
C ASP A 94 -16.72 6.93 -20.31
N GLY A 95 -16.17 7.93 -21.00
CA GLY A 95 -15.02 8.73 -20.55
C GLY A 95 -13.68 7.99 -20.72
N GLY A 96 -12.59 8.76 -20.74
CA GLY A 96 -11.23 8.19 -20.77
C GLY A 96 -10.87 7.44 -19.49
N PRO A 97 -9.63 6.91 -19.38
CA PRO A 97 -9.14 6.26 -18.17
C PRO A 97 -9.33 7.16 -16.94
N ALA A 98 -9.97 6.64 -15.89
CA ALA A 98 -10.20 7.43 -14.69
C ALA A 98 -8.92 7.50 -13.85
N LYS A 99 -8.66 8.69 -13.30
CA LYS A 99 -7.54 8.95 -12.39
C LYS A 99 -8.06 9.61 -11.11
N GLY A 100 -7.31 9.47 -10.04
CA GLY A 100 -7.69 10.00 -8.75
C GLY A 100 -6.49 10.27 -7.86
N ILE A 101 -6.80 10.65 -6.63
CA ILE A 101 -5.83 10.91 -5.57
C ILE A 101 -6.24 10.15 -4.31
N ASP A 102 -5.35 10.07 -3.35
CA ASP A 102 -5.72 9.73 -1.98
C ASP A 102 -5.11 10.74 -1.01
N VAL A 103 -5.86 11.03 0.05
CA VAL A 103 -5.54 12.12 0.97
C VAL A 103 -5.84 11.76 2.42
N SER A 104 -5.14 12.44 3.31
CA SER A 104 -5.31 12.33 4.76
C SER A 104 -5.23 13.72 5.41
N ASN A 105 -5.15 13.76 6.74
CA ASN A 105 -4.85 14.98 7.48
C ASN A 105 -3.51 15.62 7.07
N HIS A 106 -2.59 14.88 6.43
CA HIS A 106 -1.31 15.43 5.97
C HIS A 106 -1.45 16.43 4.82
N ASN A 107 -2.51 16.33 4.01
CA ASN A 107 -2.74 17.23 2.87
C ASN A 107 -3.37 18.57 3.28
N GLY A 108 -3.83 18.69 4.53
CA GLY A 108 -4.46 19.91 5.04
C GLY A 108 -5.77 20.27 4.32
N PRO A 109 -6.14 21.56 4.28
CA PRO A 109 -7.27 22.06 3.50
C PRO A 109 -7.04 21.91 2.00
N ILE A 110 -8.09 21.55 1.25
CA ILE A 110 -8.03 21.23 -0.18
C ILE A 110 -9.06 22.06 -0.94
N ASP A 111 -8.65 22.69 -2.05
CA ASP A 111 -9.57 23.27 -3.03
C ASP A 111 -10.05 22.18 -4.00
N TRP A 112 -11.16 21.54 -3.64
CA TRP A 112 -11.71 20.42 -4.38
C TRP A 112 -12.19 20.77 -5.79
N GLN A 113 -12.58 22.02 -6.04
CA GLN A 113 -12.96 22.43 -7.38
C GLN A 113 -11.73 22.46 -8.30
N GLN A 114 -10.60 23.00 -7.82
CA GLN A 114 -9.34 22.93 -8.57
C GLN A 114 -8.86 21.49 -8.79
N VAL A 115 -9.04 20.60 -7.80
CA VAL A 115 -8.71 19.17 -7.93
C VAL A 115 -9.57 18.53 -9.03
N ALA A 116 -10.88 18.74 -9.01
CA ALA A 116 -11.78 18.22 -10.04
C ALA A 116 -11.48 18.79 -11.44
N ASP A 117 -11.23 20.10 -11.53
CA ASP A 117 -10.90 20.80 -12.78
C ASP A 117 -9.54 20.35 -13.37
N SER A 118 -8.64 19.82 -12.54
CA SER A 118 -7.38 19.18 -12.99
C SER A 118 -7.60 17.79 -13.63
N GLY A 119 -8.86 17.34 -13.68
CA GLY A 119 -9.29 16.09 -14.29
C GLY A 119 -9.23 14.89 -13.35
N GLN A 120 -9.08 15.09 -12.04
CA GLN A 120 -9.22 14.01 -11.07
C GLN A 120 -10.69 13.62 -10.94
N ASN A 121 -10.97 12.32 -10.93
CA ASN A 121 -12.33 11.78 -10.96
C ASN A 121 -12.75 11.13 -9.65
N PHE A 122 -11.80 10.64 -8.87
CA PHE A 122 -12.05 10.08 -7.56
C PHE A 122 -11.01 10.47 -6.53
N THR A 123 -11.38 10.27 -5.26
CA THR A 123 -10.45 10.28 -4.14
C THR A 123 -10.73 9.16 -3.15
N PHE A 124 -9.68 8.64 -2.50
CA PHE A 124 -9.79 7.95 -1.22
C PHE A 124 -9.36 8.88 -0.09
N VAL A 125 -10.11 8.93 1.01
CA VAL A 125 -9.84 9.81 2.15
C VAL A 125 -9.63 8.96 3.41
N LEU A 126 -8.53 9.22 4.12
CA LEU A 126 -8.26 8.55 5.40
C LEU A 126 -9.40 8.85 6.34
N SER A 127 -10.08 7.83 6.84
CA SER A 127 -11.10 8.00 7.87
C SER A 127 -10.50 7.79 9.26
N THR A 128 -9.78 6.70 9.44
CA THR A 128 -9.40 6.12 10.73
C THR A 128 -8.07 5.38 10.60
N ASP A 129 -7.26 5.44 11.65
CA ASP A 129 -6.03 4.65 11.81
C ASP A 129 -6.16 3.93 13.15
N GLY A 130 -6.27 2.60 13.09
CA GLY A 130 -6.67 1.77 14.23
C GLY A 130 -7.99 2.25 14.86
N THR A 131 -8.10 2.12 16.18
CA THR A 131 -9.26 2.61 16.93
C THR A 131 -9.10 4.05 17.43
N ASP A 132 -7.87 4.53 17.51
CA ASP A 132 -7.52 5.68 18.35
C ASP A 132 -7.41 6.98 17.56
N PHE A 133 -7.24 6.89 16.24
CA PHE A 133 -7.15 8.05 15.38
C PHE A 133 -8.35 8.15 14.44
N THR A 134 -8.82 9.38 14.28
CA THR A 134 -9.80 9.75 13.26
C THR A 134 -9.29 10.98 12.57
N ASN A 135 -9.23 10.95 11.24
CA ASN A 135 -8.75 12.08 10.47
C ASN A 135 -9.67 13.29 10.77
N PRO A 136 -9.14 14.36 11.41
CA PRO A 136 -9.95 15.53 11.78
C PRO A 136 -10.50 16.27 10.56
N MET A 137 -9.91 16.07 9.39
CA MET A 137 -10.32 16.65 8.11
C MET A 137 -11.26 15.73 7.31
N TYR A 138 -11.54 14.50 7.76
CA TYR A 138 -12.26 13.48 6.97
C TYR A 138 -13.55 14.03 6.38
N LYS A 139 -14.42 14.64 7.20
CA LYS A 139 -15.72 15.13 6.74
C LYS A 139 -15.59 16.23 5.69
N GLU A 140 -14.67 17.17 5.88
CA GLU A 140 -14.41 18.26 4.93
C GLU A 140 -13.83 17.74 3.62
N GLN A 141 -12.86 16.83 3.70
CA GLN A 141 -12.21 16.23 2.54
C GLN A 141 -13.18 15.34 1.75
N TYR A 142 -13.89 14.45 2.45
CA TYR A 142 -14.81 13.50 1.84
C TYR A 142 -16.01 14.20 1.19
N GLN A 143 -16.66 15.13 1.91
CA GLN A 143 -17.82 15.84 1.36
C GLN A 143 -17.40 16.89 0.33
N GLY A 144 -16.28 17.59 0.53
CA GLY A 144 -15.77 18.57 -0.42
C GLY A 144 -15.47 17.97 -1.79
N ALA A 145 -14.89 16.76 -1.82
CA ALA A 145 -14.70 16.03 -3.07
C ALA A 145 -16.02 15.71 -3.78
N LYS A 146 -17.02 15.23 -3.04
CA LYS A 146 -18.36 14.92 -3.58
C LYS A 146 -19.09 16.16 -4.07
N ASP A 147 -18.98 17.28 -3.35
CA ASP A 147 -19.57 18.56 -3.74
C ASP A 147 -18.93 19.12 -5.03
N ALA A 148 -17.65 18.82 -5.28
CA ALA A 148 -16.96 19.12 -6.54
C ALA A 148 -17.29 18.10 -7.67
N GLY A 149 -18.18 17.14 -7.43
CA GLY A 149 -18.61 16.14 -8.41
C GLY A 149 -17.66 14.95 -8.58
N MET A 150 -16.70 14.77 -7.67
CA MET A 150 -15.82 13.60 -7.64
C MET A 150 -16.48 12.43 -6.90
N ILE A 151 -16.02 11.22 -7.21
CA ILE A 151 -16.41 10.01 -6.49
C ILE A 151 -15.46 9.84 -5.29
N ALA A 152 -15.97 9.59 -4.09
CA ALA A 152 -15.15 9.50 -2.88
C ALA A 152 -15.26 8.13 -2.19
N GLY A 153 -14.12 7.57 -1.78
CA GLY A 153 -14.02 6.40 -0.92
C GLY A 153 -13.36 6.74 0.40
N ALA A 154 -13.61 5.92 1.42
CA ALA A 154 -13.04 6.09 2.74
C ALA A 154 -12.10 4.91 3.01
N TYR A 155 -10.89 5.18 3.52
CA TYR A 155 -9.93 4.13 3.86
C TYR A 155 -9.61 4.09 5.35
N HIS A 156 -9.23 2.90 5.81
CA HIS A 156 -8.83 2.60 7.18
C HIS A 156 -7.42 2.05 7.20
N PHE A 157 -6.50 2.74 7.87
CA PHE A 157 -5.16 2.23 8.15
C PHE A 157 -5.24 1.18 9.25
N ALA A 158 -4.92 -0.08 8.90
CA ALA A 158 -5.06 -1.20 9.82
C ALA A 158 -4.01 -1.17 10.94
N ARG A 159 -4.45 -1.52 12.16
CA ARG A 159 -3.58 -1.79 13.31
C ARG A 159 -3.90 -3.15 13.93
N PRO A 160 -3.54 -4.27 13.27
CA PRO A 160 -4.00 -5.60 13.67
C PRO A 160 -3.56 -6.04 15.08
N ASP A 161 -2.52 -5.44 15.64
CA ASP A 161 -2.01 -5.65 17.00
C ASP A 161 -2.73 -4.82 18.08
N ASP A 162 -3.39 -3.72 17.71
CA ASP A 162 -4.00 -2.80 18.66
C ASP A 162 -5.40 -3.24 19.10
N SER A 163 -6.20 -3.83 18.21
CA SER A 163 -7.58 -4.26 18.52
C SER A 163 -8.07 -5.40 17.62
N SER A 164 -9.27 -5.92 17.91
CA SER A 164 -9.90 -6.89 17.01
C SER A 164 -10.27 -6.25 15.66
N ALA A 165 -10.31 -7.09 14.62
CA ALA A 165 -10.73 -6.71 13.28
C ALA A 165 -12.15 -6.13 13.26
N ALA A 166 -13.06 -6.72 14.04
CA ALA A 166 -14.43 -6.24 14.16
C ALA A 166 -14.52 -4.85 14.81
N GLU A 167 -13.70 -4.54 15.81
CA GLU A 167 -13.67 -3.20 16.43
C GLU A 167 -13.22 -2.14 15.42
N GLN A 168 -12.14 -2.41 14.68
CA GLN A 168 -11.63 -1.51 13.64
C GLN A 168 -12.61 -1.34 12.47
N ALA A 169 -13.22 -2.42 11.98
CA ALA A 169 -14.24 -2.35 10.92
C ALA A 169 -15.47 -1.53 11.37
N ASN A 170 -15.94 -1.73 12.60
CA ASN A 170 -17.05 -0.94 13.13
C ASN A 170 -16.68 0.54 13.29
N ARG A 171 -15.45 0.82 13.75
CA ARG A 171 -14.96 2.20 13.91
C ARG A 171 -14.84 2.92 12.56
N MET A 172 -14.23 2.28 11.56
CA MET A 172 -14.19 2.76 10.18
C MET A 172 -15.60 3.11 9.70
N LEU A 173 -16.56 2.19 9.83
CA LEU A 173 -17.91 2.40 9.30
C LEU A 173 -18.70 3.50 10.01
N GLU A 174 -18.46 3.71 11.32
CA GLU A 174 -19.03 4.82 12.07
C GLU A 174 -18.55 6.17 11.51
N VAL A 175 -17.26 6.28 11.19
CA VAL A 175 -16.67 7.52 10.63
C VAL A 175 -17.02 7.66 9.14
N ALA A 176 -17.01 6.55 8.39
CA ALA A 176 -17.22 6.54 6.95
C ALA A 176 -18.58 7.12 6.55
N ASP A 177 -19.60 6.80 7.35
CA ASP A 177 -21.02 7.02 7.03
C ASP A 177 -21.37 6.54 5.61
N TYR A 178 -21.03 5.28 5.31
CA TYR A 178 -21.14 4.72 3.96
C TYR A 178 -22.57 4.83 3.39
N GLN A 179 -22.69 5.42 2.19
CA GLN A 179 -23.96 5.58 1.47
C GLN A 179 -23.93 4.89 0.10
N LYS A 180 -25.09 4.41 -0.37
CA LYS A 180 -25.27 3.91 -1.75
C LYS A 180 -25.86 5.00 -2.64
N ASP A 181 -25.12 6.08 -2.83
CA ASP A 181 -25.58 7.29 -3.54
C ASP A 181 -25.00 7.43 -4.96
N GLY A 182 -24.22 6.45 -5.41
CA GLY A 182 -23.55 6.46 -6.71
C GLY A 182 -22.33 7.38 -6.79
N GLN A 183 -21.92 7.98 -5.67
CA GLN A 183 -20.70 8.79 -5.52
C GLN A 183 -19.79 8.29 -4.40
N THR A 184 -20.19 7.25 -3.68
CA THR A 184 -19.40 6.61 -2.62
C THR A 184 -18.80 5.27 -3.10
N LEU A 185 -17.48 5.15 -3.08
CA LEU A 185 -16.77 3.89 -3.37
C LEU A 185 -16.86 2.91 -2.19
N PRO A 186 -16.68 1.60 -2.45
CA PRO A 186 -16.51 0.62 -1.38
C PRO A 186 -15.41 1.05 -0.39
N PRO A 187 -15.57 0.77 0.93
CA PRO A 187 -14.53 1.06 1.90
C PRO A 187 -13.22 0.34 1.57
N VAL A 188 -12.11 0.96 1.92
CA VAL A 188 -10.77 0.40 1.71
C VAL A 188 -10.18 -0.05 3.06
N LEU A 189 -9.66 -1.26 3.10
CA LEU A 189 -8.74 -1.72 4.14
C LEU A 189 -7.30 -1.49 3.65
N ASP A 190 -6.58 -0.60 4.31
CA ASP A 190 -5.18 -0.29 4.03
C ASP A 190 -4.27 -1.18 4.91
N LEU A 191 -3.57 -2.11 4.25
CA LEU A 191 -2.66 -3.08 4.86
C LEU A 191 -1.21 -2.76 4.47
N GLU A 192 -0.49 -2.20 5.43
CA GLU A 192 0.93 -1.87 5.32
C GLU A 192 1.70 -2.32 6.54
N VAL A 193 3.03 -2.34 6.44
CA VAL A 193 3.90 -2.66 7.57
C VAL A 193 3.73 -1.65 8.70
N ASP A 194 3.95 -2.08 9.94
CA ASP A 194 3.89 -1.18 11.10
C ASP A 194 4.84 0.02 10.90
N PRO A 195 4.35 1.27 10.89
CA PRO A 195 5.20 2.46 10.75
C PRO A 195 6.16 2.67 11.93
N SER A 196 6.02 1.93 13.03
CA SER A 196 6.92 1.97 14.18
C SER A 196 8.09 0.99 14.09
N GLY A 197 8.08 0.04 13.15
CA GLY A 197 9.09 -1.03 13.11
C GLY A 197 9.18 -1.86 11.83
N GLY A 198 8.38 -1.58 10.80
CA GLY A 198 8.42 -2.23 9.49
C GLY A 198 7.97 -3.69 9.47
N GLY A 199 7.37 -4.20 10.55
CA GLY A 199 6.96 -5.59 10.69
C GLY A 199 5.47 -5.84 10.45
N CYS A 200 5.07 -7.11 10.43
CA CYS A 200 3.69 -7.56 10.28
C CYS A 200 2.89 -7.48 11.60
N TYR A 201 3.08 -6.44 12.41
CA TYR A 201 2.38 -6.25 13.70
C TYR A 201 2.53 -7.43 14.69
N GLY A 202 3.68 -8.13 14.64
CA GLY A 202 3.91 -9.33 15.44
C GLY A 202 3.05 -10.54 15.05
N MET A 203 2.32 -10.47 13.94
CA MET A 203 1.49 -11.56 13.42
C MET A 203 2.26 -12.44 12.44
N ASN A 204 1.88 -13.72 12.40
CA ASN A 204 2.18 -14.61 11.29
C ASN A 204 1.11 -14.50 10.18
N VAL A 205 1.37 -15.15 9.04
CA VAL A 205 0.48 -15.12 7.87
C VAL A 205 -0.94 -15.57 8.18
N ASP A 206 -1.12 -16.65 8.95
CA ASP A 206 -2.46 -17.17 9.28
C ASP A 206 -3.24 -16.18 10.15
N GLN A 207 -2.58 -15.54 11.11
CA GLN A 207 -3.17 -14.53 11.98
C GLN A 207 -3.59 -13.28 11.19
N MET A 208 -2.71 -12.77 10.32
CA MET A 208 -3.02 -11.61 9.49
C MET A 208 -4.14 -11.93 8.50
N THR A 209 -4.11 -13.11 7.88
CA THR A 209 -5.17 -13.57 6.96
C THR A 209 -6.52 -13.69 7.67
N GLN A 210 -6.55 -14.23 8.89
CA GLN A 210 -7.77 -14.33 9.69
C GLN A 210 -8.29 -12.95 10.09
N TRP A 211 -7.42 -12.06 10.56
CA TRP A 211 -7.80 -10.69 10.93
C TRP A 211 -8.38 -9.93 9.74
N THR A 212 -7.73 -9.99 8.57
CA THR A 212 -8.21 -9.39 7.32
C THR A 212 -9.55 -9.97 6.88
N THR A 213 -9.74 -11.29 7.02
CA THR A 213 -11.03 -11.94 6.72
C THR A 213 -12.14 -11.36 7.60
N GLU A 214 -11.92 -11.29 8.91
CA GLU A 214 -12.93 -10.78 9.86
C GLU A 214 -13.27 -9.31 9.63
N PHE A 215 -12.27 -8.47 9.34
CA PHE A 215 -12.52 -7.07 9.01
C PHE A 215 -13.40 -6.98 7.77
N ASN A 216 -13.03 -7.71 6.71
CA ASN A 216 -13.71 -7.63 5.44
C ASN A 216 -15.14 -8.18 5.49
N ASP A 217 -15.36 -9.25 6.25
CA ASP A 217 -16.69 -9.81 6.49
C ASP A 217 -17.60 -8.80 7.20
N VAL A 218 -17.12 -8.11 8.24
CA VAL A 218 -17.91 -7.08 8.94
C VAL A 218 -18.26 -5.92 8.01
N VAL A 219 -17.32 -5.45 7.18
CA VAL A 219 -17.60 -4.39 6.22
C VAL A 219 -18.59 -4.84 5.15
N LYS A 220 -18.42 -6.05 4.61
CA LYS A 220 -19.32 -6.62 3.62
C LYS A 220 -20.73 -6.81 4.17
N ASP A 221 -20.87 -7.33 5.39
CA ASP A 221 -22.17 -7.54 6.03
C ASP A 221 -22.92 -6.22 6.24
N LYS A 222 -22.21 -5.13 6.56
CA LYS A 222 -22.82 -3.83 6.84
C LYS A 222 -23.09 -2.98 5.61
N THR A 223 -22.27 -3.10 4.57
CA THR A 223 -22.36 -2.25 3.37
C THR A 223 -22.93 -2.99 2.16
N GLY A 224 -22.86 -4.32 2.16
CA GLY A 224 -23.11 -5.17 1.01
C GLY A 224 -22.04 -5.05 -0.08
N LYS A 225 -20.85 -4.53 0.24
CA LYS A 225 -19.73 -4.34 -0.69
C LYS A 225 -18.51 -5.12 -0.23
N GLU A 226 -17.83 -5.76 -1.17
CA GLU A 226 -16.47 -6.21 -0.93
C GLU A 226 -15.58 -4.99 -0.67
N PRO A 227 -14.85 -4.95 0.46
CA PRO A 227 -13.83 -3.94 0.67
C PRO A 227 -12.75 -4.02 -0.40
N ILE A 228 -12.20 -2.86 -0.73
CA ILE A 228 -10.98 -2.76 -1.53
C ILE A 228 -9.82 -3.03 -0.58
N ILE A 229 -8.88 -3.88 -0.98
CA ILE A 229 -7.63 -4.08 -0.24
C ILE A 229 -6.57 -3.17 -0.84
N TYR A 230 -6.00 -2.27 -0.04
CA TYR A 230 -4.78 -1.57 -0.40
C TYR A 230 -3.56 -2.29 0.18
N ALA A 231 -2.54 -2.52 -0.65
CA ALA A 231 -1.26 -3.07 -0.24
C ALA A 231 -0.18 -2.84 -1.31
N ASN A 232 1.08 -2.88 -0.89
CA ASN A 232 2.21 -3.06 -1.80
C ASN A 232 2.60 -4.56 -1.94
N PRO A 233 3.30 -4.97 -3.02
CA PRO A 233 3.66 -6.38 -3.22
C PRO A 233 4.49 -6.99 -2.08
N SER A 234 5.39 -6.22 -1.48
CA SER A 234 6.28 -6.71 -0.42
C SER A 234 5.50 -7.04 0.86
N PHE A 235 4.53 -6.19 1.24
CA PHE A 235 3.66 -6.48 2.37
C PHE A 235 2.83 -7.74 2.10
N TRP A 236 2.26 -7.85 0.89
CA TRP A 236 1.42 -9.00 0.55
C TRP A 236 2.19 -10.32 0.58
N GLU A 237 3.40 -10.36 0.02
CA GLU A 237 4.26 -11.53 0.07
C GLU A 237 4.67 -11.85 1.52
N GLN A 238 5.17 -10.85 2.26
CA GLN A 238 5.76 -11.06 3.57
C GLN A 238 4.72 -11.36 4.67
N CYS A 239 3.63 -10.59 4.72
CA CYS A 239 2.67 -10.60 5.81
C CYS A 239 1.39 -11.39 5.48
N MET A 240 1.08 -11.57 4.19
CA MET A 240 -0.09 -12.33 3.73
C MET A 240 0.28 -13.64 3.02
N GLY A 241 1.58 -13.91 2.83
CA GLY A 241 2.07 -15.16 2.23
C GLY A 241 1.61 -15.37 0.78
N GLY A 242 1.23 -14.32 0.06
CA GLY A 242 0.69 -14.43 -1.30
C GLY A 242 -0.65 -15.17 -1.40
N THR A 243 -1.46 -15.16 -0.32
CA THR A 243 -2.75 -15.86 -0.29
C THR A 243 -3.71 -15.41 -1.40
N ASP A 244 -4.40 -16.37 -2.02
CA ASP A 244 -5.45 -16.15 -3.02
C ASP A 244 -6.87 -16.03 -2.43
N LYS A 245 -6.98 -16.06 -1.09
CA LYS A 245 -8.25 -16.01 -0.36
C LYS A 245 -9.09 -14.77 -0.72
N PHE A 246 -8.45 -13.68 -1.10
CA PHE A 246 -9.07 -12.40 -1.41
C PHE A 246 -9.09 -12.08 -2.91
N SER A 247 -8.86 -13.08 -3.77
CA SER A 247 -8.77 -12.93 -5.23
C SER A 247 -10.01 -12.30 -5.89
N ASP A 248 -11.18 -12.42 -5.26
CA ASP A 248 -12.44 -11.82 -5.72
C ASP A 248 -12.63 -10.36 -5.25
N GLN A 249 -11.75 -9.85 -4.37
CA GLN A 249 -11.81 -8.47 -3.88
C GLN A 249 -10.98 -7.52 -4.75
N PRO A 250 -11.39 -6.24 -4.90
CA PRO A 250 -10.59 -5.30 -5.68
C PRO A 250 -9.28 -4.96 -4.96
N LEU A 251 -8.16 -5.09 -5.67
CA LEU A 251 -6.85 -4.64 -5.20
C LEU A 251 -6.59 -3.17 -5.57
N TRP A 252 -6.20 -2.36 -4.60
CA TRP A 252 -5.55 -1.07 -4.79
C TRP A 252 -4.04 -1.25 -4.54
N LEU A 253 -3.29 -1.33 -5.62
CA LEU A 253 -1.88 -1.70 -5.60
C LEU A 253 -0.99 -0.47 -5.45
N ALA A 254 -0.14 -0.42 -4.42
CA ALA A 254 0.94 0.56 -4.31
C ALA A 254 2.21 0.05 -5.00
N ALA A 255 2.62 0.74 -6.06
CA ALA A 255 3.84 0.42 -6.80
C ALA A 255 4.34 1.67 -7.55
N TYR A 256 5.34 2.35 -7.00
CA TYR A 256 5.80 3.63 -7.52
C TYR A 256 6.90 3.49 -8.57
N GLU A 257 7.04 4.51 -9.42
CA GLU A 257 8.18 4.66 -10.34
C GLU A 257 8.38 3.48 -11.32
N VAL A 258 7.29 2.80 -11.69
CA VAL A 258 7.29 1.69 -12.66
C VAL A 258 6.30 1.95 -13.80
N ASP A 259 6.63 1.49 -15.01
CA ASP A 259 5.74 1.61 -16.17
C ASP A 259 4.54 0.65 -16.07
N GLN A 260 4.75 -0.50 -15.42
CA GLN A 260 3.72 -1.51 -15.18
C GLN A 260 3.95 -2.13 -13.81
N PRO A 261 2.96 -2.10 -12.90
CA PRO A 261 3.13 -2.68 -11.58
C PRO A 261 3.05 -4.20 -11.64
N SER A 262 3.96 -4.87 -10.91
CA SER A 262 3.86 -6.32 -10.71
C SER A 262 2.71 -6.60 -9.74
N VAL A 263 1.68 -7.30 -10.22
CA VAL A 263 0.56 -7.73 -9.38
C VAL A 263 1.07 -8.84 -8.46
N PRO A 264 0.85 -8.75 -7.13
CA PRO A 264 1.24 -9.79 -6.20
C PRO A 264 0.43 -11.07 -6.42
N ASP A 265 1.02 -12.21 -6.05
CA ASP A 265 0.33 -13.50 -6.07
C ASP A 265 -0.99 -13.45 -5.29
N GLY A 266 -1.96 -14.24 -5.73
CA GLY A 266 -3.29 -14.28 -5.14
C GLY A 266 -4.28 -13.25 -5.69
N PHE A 267 -3.84 -12.27 -6.49
CA PHE A 267 -4.74 -11.39 -7.24
C PHE A 267 -4.62 -11.60 -8.76
N PRO A 268 -5.74 -11.59 -9.49
CA PRO A 268 -5.70 -11.69 -10.96
C PRO A 268 -5.18 -10.39 -11.60
N THR A 269 -5.47 -9.24 -10.99
CA THR A 269 -5.06 -7.91 -11.45
C THR A 269 -5.32 -6.85 -10.36
N TRP A 270 -4.82 -5.63 -10.56
CA TRP A 270 -5.16 -4.47 -9.73
C TRP A 270 -6.43 -3.78 -10.25
N LYS A 271 -7.25 -3.23 -9.35
CA LYS A 271 -8.39 -2.36 -9.69
C LYS A 271 -8.03 -0.88 -9.61
N PHE A 272 -7.21 -0.52 -8.64
CA PHE A 272 -6.59 0.78 -8.52
C PHE A 272 -5.07 0.62 -8.43
N TRP A 273 -4.31 1.60 -8.90
CA TRP A 273 -2.86 1.61 -8.83
C TRP A 273 -2.38 2.97 -8.36
N GLN A 274 -1.80 3.02 -7.15
CA GLN A 274 -1.08 4.18 -6.65
C GLN A 274 0.33 4.16 -7.23
N TYR A 275 0.62 5.12 -8.11
CA TYR A 275 1.82 5.08 -8.96
C TYR A 275 2.89 6.10 -8.55
N THR A 276 2.56 7.03 -7.65
CA THR A 276 3.51 7.99 -7.06
C THR A 276 2.96 8.55 -5.76
N ASP A 277 3.86 8.89 -4.84
CA ASP A 277 3.61 9.56 -3.55
C ASP A 277 3.99 11.05 -3.56
N SER A 278 4.46 11.55 -4.72
CA SER A 278 5.13 12.83 -4.91
C SER A 278 4.57 13.59 -6.12
N GLY A 279 3.30 13.32 -6.44
CA GLY A 279 2.54 14.07 -7.43
C GLY A 279 2.27 15.50 -7.00
N SER A 280 1.97 16.35 -7.99
CA SER A 280 1.49 17.72 -7.76
C SER A 280 0.10 17.88 -8.38
N VAL A 281 -0.87 18.32 -7.58
CA VAL A 281 -2.27 18.47 -7.98
C VAL A 281 -2.74 19.89 -7.65
N PRO A 282 -3.27 20.66 -8.63
CA PRO A 282 -3.90 21.94 -8.36
C PRO A 282 -4.95 21.83 -7.24
N GLY A 283 -4.90 22.74 -6.28
CA GLY A 283 -5.78 22.74 -5.12
C GLY A 283 -5.24 22.02 -3.88
N ILE A 284 -4.09 21.34 -3.97
CA ILE A 284 -3.42 20.68 -2.84
C ILE A 284 -2.02 21.24 -2.68
N SER A 285 -1.63 21.53 -1.43
CA SER A 285 -0.27 21.96 -1.12
C SER A 285 0.62 20.75 -0.83
N GLY A 286 1.78 20.69 -1.48
CA GLY A 286 2.76 19.63 -1.27
C GLY A 286 2.52 18.36 -2.10
N ASP A 287 3.26 17.33 -1.74
CA ASP A 287 3.23 16.02 -2.39
C ASP A 287 1.85 15.36 -2.23
N THR A 288 1.34 14.78 -3.32
CA THR A 288 0.03 14.12 -3.36
C THR A 288 0.16 12.75 -4.01
N ASP A 289 -0.49 11.76 -3.39
CA ASP A 289 -0.51 10.39 -3.87
C ASP A 289 -1.48 10.29 -5.05
N LEU A 290 -1.01 9.75 -6.18
CA LEU A 290 -1.76 9.72 -7.44
C LEU A 290 -2.11 8.29 -7.84
N ASN A 291 -3.33 8.14 -8.37
CA ASN A 291 -3.93 6.84 -8.63
C ASN A 291 -4.49 6.72 -10.05
N HIS A 292 -4.30 5.54 -10.63
CA HIS A 292 -5.06 5.08 -11.79
C HIS A 292 -6.18 4.15 -11.34
N PHE A 293 -7.33 4.25 -12.01
CA PHE A 293 -8.37 3.23 -11.98
C PHE A 293 -8.27 2.36 -13.22
N GLN A 294 -8.42 1.03 -13.04
CA GLN A 294 -8.41 0.07 -14.12
C GLN A 294 -9.76 0.06 -14.85
N GLY A 295 -10.04 1.15 -15.56
CA GLY A 295 -11.27 1.33 -16.33
C GLY A 295 -11.57 2.79 -16.65
N THR A 296 -12.75 2.98 -17.20
CA THR A 296 -13.34 4.26 -17.58
C THR A 296 -14.03 4.94 -16.40
N LEU A 297 -14.35 6.24 -16.55
CA LEU A 297 -15.18 6.95 -15.57
C LEU A 297 -16.58 6.31 -15.41
N GLY A 298 -17.16 5.80 -16.50
CA GLY A 298 -18.43 5.08 -16.45
C GLY A 298 -18.37 3.81 -15.60
N GLU A 299 -17.29 3.03 -15.70
CA GLU A 299 -17.07 1.84 -14.89
C GLU A 299 -16.81 2.18 -13.41
N LEU A 300 -16.09 3.26 -13.15
CA LEU A 300 -15.89 3.77 -11.78
C LEU A 300 -17.21 4.18 -11.13
N LYS A 301 -18.10 4.84 -11.87
CA LYS A 301 -19.46 5.17 -11.39
C LYS A 301 -20.29 3.92 -11.06
N LYS A 302 -20.19 2.87 -11.89
CA LYS A 302 -20.86 1.59 -11.62
C LYS A 302 -20.34 0.95 -10.34
N LEU A 303 -19.02 1.00 -10.09
CA LEU A 303 -18.42 0.50 -8.85
C LEU A 303 -19.00 1.21 -7.60
N ALA A 304 -19.19 2.54 -7.68
CA ALA A 304 -19.80 3.33 -6.61
C ALA A 304 -21.31 3.03 -6.42
N GLN A 305 -22.05 2.74 -7.49
CA GLN A 305 -23.48 2.41 -7.41
C GLN A 305 -23.74 1.01 -6.83
N GLY A 306 -22.90 0.04 -7.20
CA GLY A 306 -23.06 -1.38 -6.86
C GLY A 306 -23.79 -2.21 -7.87
#